data_AF-A0A317FDC0-F1
#
_entry.id   AF-A0A317FDC0-F1
#
_cell.length_a   1.000
_cell.length_b   1.000
_cell.length_c   1.000
_cell.angle_alpha   90.00
_cell.angle_beta   90.00
_cell.angle_gamma   90.00
#
_symmetry.space_group_name_H-M   'P 1'
#
loop_
_entity.id
_entity.type
_entity.pdbx_description
1 polymer ?
#
loop_
_entity_poly.entity_id
_entity_poly.type
_entity_poly.pdbx_seq_one_letter_code
_entity_poly.pdbx_strand_id
1 'polypeptide(L)'
;MTWSLDARIPIVTVADPAALAVALAAGKPAAVLAATPHPDLPGAIASASFEPSGPAHPAACACCAGRSAAAAALDRLFQARVRGQCGWFERVLALAGTDAARAEIAAALREDAVTAARFRAAN
;
A
#
# COMPACT_ATOMS: atom_id res chain seq x y z
N MET A 1 -22.36 -6.11 -9.04
CA MET A 1 -20.99 -5.83 -9.50
C MET A 1 -20.91 -4.34 -9.81
N THR A 2 -20.19 -3.57 -9.00
CA THR A 2 -19.99 -2.14 -9.27
C THR A 2 -18.86 -2.02 -10.29
N TRP A 3 -19.21 -1.79 -11.55
CA TRP A 3 -18.23 -1.49 -12.57
C TRP A 3 -17.60 -0.13 -12.26
N SER A 4 -16.29 -0.11 -12.08
CA SER A 4 -15.48 1.11 -11.98
C SER A 4 -14.77 1.29 -13.32
N LEU A 5 -14.92 2.46 -13.94
CA LEU A 5 -14.13 2.86 -15.11
C LEU A 5 -12.64 3.02 -14.77
N ASP A 6 -12.33 3.15 -13.48
CA ASP A 6 -10.97 3.23 -12.97
C ASP A 6 -10.51 1.84 -12.50
N ALA A 7 -9.56 1.26 -13.23
CA ALA A 7 -8.96 -0.05 -12.93
C ALA A 7 -7.91 0.00 -11.80
N ARG A 8 -7.57 1.20 -11.30
CA ARG A 8 -6.58 1.36 -10.24
C ARG A 8 -7.10 0.84 -8.91
N ILE A 9 -6.20 0.20 -8.16
CA ILE A 9 -6.49 -0.38 -6.85
C ILE A 9 -6.68 0.77 -5.85
N PRO A 10 -7.85 0.91 -5.20
CA PRO A 10 -8.06 1.91 -4.18
C PRO A 10 -7.20 1.63 -2.93
N ILE A 11 -6.56 2.68 -2.43
CA ILE A 11 -5.87 2.73 -1.15
C ILE A 11 -6.79 3.43 -0.15
N VAL A 12 -7.17 2.71 0.90
CA VAL A 12 -7.96 3.24 2.02
C VAL A 12 -7.02 3.43 3.20
N THR A 13 -6.81 4.69 3.62
CA THR A 13 -6.03 4.98 4.83
C THR A 13 -6.88 4.67 6.06
N VAL A 14 -6.32 3.90 6.98
CA VAL A 14 -6.94 3.57 8.28
C VAL A 14 -6.15 4.22 9.40
N ALA A 15 -6.87 4.73 10.40
CA ALA A 15 -6.30 5.54 11.48
C ALA A 15 -5.47 4.69 12.45
N ASP A 16 -5.95 3.50 12.79
CA ASP A 16 -5.38 2.66 13.84
C ASP A 16 -5.60 1.15 13.56
N PRO A 17 -4.95 0.26 14.35
CA PRO A 17 -5.07 -1.19 14.19
C PRO A 17 -6.49 -1.73 14.42
N ALA A 18 -7.32 -1.08 15.23
CA ALA A 18 -8.69 -1.54 15.47
C ALA A 18 -9.57 -1.27 14.24
N ALA A 19 -9.44 -0.08 13.63
CA ALA A 19 -10.08 0.26 12.38
C ALA A 19 -9.62 -0.66 11.23
N LEU A 20 -8.34 -1.04 11.22
CA LEU A 20 -7.81 -2.02 10.28
C LEU A 20 -8.47 -3.40 10.44
N ALA A 21 -8.59 -3.90 11.67
CA ALA A 21 -9.23 -5.19 11.95
C ALA A 21 -10.70 -5.21 11.53
N VAL A 22 -11.45 -4.14 11.83
CA VAL A 22 -12.84 -3.96 11.38
C VAL A 22 -12.91 -3.93 9.85
N ALA A 23 -12.01 -3.20 9.20
CA ALA A 23 -11.99 -3.11 7.75
C ALA A 23 -11.67 -4.45 7.08
N LEU A 24 -10.78 -5.27 7.65
CA LEU A 24 -10.49 -6.62 7.17
C LEU A 24 -11.70 -7.55 7.35
N ALA A 25 -12.37 -7.49 8.51
CA ALA A 25 -13.55 -8.29 8.81
C ALA A 25 -14.77 -7.94 7.94
N ALA A 26 -14.89 -6.70 7.45
CA ALA A 26 -15.98 -6.24 6.58
C ALA A 26 -16.02 -6.88 5.17
N GLY A 27 -15.10 -7.81 4.86
CA GLY A 27 -15.34 -8.88 3.88
C GLY A 27 -14.88 -8.64 2.44
N LYS A 28 -14.37 -7.45 2.09
CA LYS A 28 -13.70 -7.27 0.79
C LYS A 28 -12.22 -7.66 0.88
N PRO A 29 -11.73 -8.61 0.05
CA PRO A 29 -10.34 -9.03 0.02
C PRO A 29 -9.40 -7.82 -0.08
N ALA A 30 -8.49 -7.69 0.88
CA ALA A 30 -7.60 -6.54 0.99
C ALA A 30 -6.15 -6.99 1.22
N ALA A 31 -5.22 -6.27 0.59
CA ALA A 31 -3.83 -6.26 1.03
C ALA A 31 -3.64 -5.18 2.09
N VAL A 32 -2.59 -5.31 2.91
CA VAL A 32 -2.22 -4.29 3.90
C VAL A 32 -0.88 -3.67 3.57
N LEU A 33 -0.84 -2.34 3.64
CA LEU A 33 0.38 -1.54 3.66
C LEU A 33 0.53 -0.95 5.07
N ALA A 34 1.62 -1.24 5.77
CA ALA A 34 1.86 -0.71 7.12
C ALA A 34 3.23 -0.02 7.23
N ALA A 35 3.31 1.05 8.00
CA ALA A 35 4.61 1.54 8.46
C ALA A 35 5.25 0.49 9.39
N THR A 36 6.58 0.30 9.35
CA THR A 36 7.27 -0.58 10.30
C THR A 36 7.10 -0.08 11.74
N PRO A 37 6.98 -0.95 12.76
CA PRO A 37 6.89 -2.41 12.69
C PRO A 37 5.56 -2.90 12.10
N HIS A 38 5.65 -3.95 11.29
CA HIS A 38 4.47 -4.58 10.68
C HIS A 38 3.72 -5.41 11.74
N PRO A 39 2.47 -5.08 12.10
CA PRO A 39 1.70 -5.92 13.01
C PRO A 39 1.36 -7.27 12.35
N ASP A 40 1.19 -8.33 13.12
CA ASP A 40 0.62 -9.58 12.57
C ASP A 40 -0.86 -9.32 12.27
N LEU A 41 -1.27 -9.51 11.01
CA LEU A 41 -2.58 -9.06 10.51
C LEU A 41 -3.37 -10.23 9.92
N PRO A 42 -4.02 -11.04 10.77
CA PRO A 42 -4.87 -12.12 10.30
C PRO A 42 -5.99 -11.57 9.41
N GLY A 43 -6.18 -12.19 8.24
CA GLY A 43 -7.21 -11.81 7.27
C GLY A 43 -6.73 -10.92 6.12
N ALA A 44 -5.49 -10.44 6.13
CA ALA A 44 -4.89 -9.80 4.96
C ALA A 44 -4.52 -10.83 3.89
N ILE A 45 -4.81 -10.54 2.62
CA ILE A 45 -4.46 -11.39 1.47
C ILE A 45 -2.95 -11.37 1.19
N ALA A 46 -2.35 -10.21 1.42
CA ALA A 46 -0.93 -9.94 1.29
C ALA A 46 -0.60 -8.75 2.18
N SER A 47 0.67 -8.61 2.54
CA SER A 47 1.10 -7.44 3.29
C SER A 47 2.50 -6.97 2.90
N ALA A 48 2.73 -5.68 3.04
CA ALA A 48 4.04 -5.07 2.84
C ALA A 48 4.25 -3.95 3.86
N SER A 49 5.47 -3.83 4.35
CA SER A 49 5.89 -2.72 5.20
C SER A 49 6.83 -1.76 4.49
N PHE A 50 6.83 -0.52 4.97
CA PHE A 50 7.79 0.51 4.60
C PHE A 50 8.21 1.30 5.84
N GLU A 51 9.43 1.83 5.83
CA GLU A 51 9.93 2.70 6.89
C GLU A 51 9.73 4.17 6.45
N PRO A 52 8.81 4.93 7.07
CA PRO A 52 8.62 6.32 6.73
C PRO A 52 9.87 7.13 7.05
N SER A 53 10.39 7.91 6.11
CA SER A 53 11.63 8.69 6.30
C SER A 53 12.86 7.86 6.70
N GLY A 54 12.80 6.52 6.57
CA GLY A 54 13.98 5.67 6.64
C GLY A 54 14.97 6.03 5.53
N PRO A 55 16.22 5.53 5.58
CA PRO A 55 17.16 5.79 4.51
C PRO A 55 16.55 5.31 3.19
N ALA A 56 16.06 6.25 2.38
CA ALA A 56 16.03 6.08 0.95
C ALA A 56 17.48 5.76 0.62
N HIS A 57 17.74 4.52 0.19
CA HIS A 57 19.03 4.06 -0.29
C HIS A 57 19.73 5.20 -1.05
N PRO A 58 21.06 5.32 -0.99
CA PRO A 58 21.78 6.40 -1.65
C PRO A 58 21.22 6.63 -3.05
N ALA A 59 20.99 7.89 -3.44
CA ALA A 59 20.22 8.28 -4.64
C ALA A 59 20.67 7.62 -5.97
N ALA A 60 21.84 6.96 -5.98
CA ALA A 60 22.40 6.18 -7.07
C ALA A 60 22.08 4.66 -7.05
N CYS A 61 21.24 4.15 -6.13
CA CYS A 61 20.84 2.74 -6.15
C CYS A 61 19.92 2.44 -7.35
N ALA A 62 20.46 1.73 -8.34
CA ALA A 62 19.76 1.35 -9.58
C ALA A 62 18.57 0.38 -9.37
N CYS A 63 18.46 -0.27 -8.21
CA CYS A 63 17.41 -1.27 -7.97
C CYS A 63 16.00 -0.67 -7.83
N CYS A 64 15.89 0.57 -7.35
CA CYS A 64 14.61 1.26 -7.14
C CYS A 64 14.53 2.63 -7.82
N ALA A 65 15.59 3.10 -8.49
CA ALA A 65 15.66 4.39 -9.18
C ALA A 65 15.22 5.60 -8.30
N GLY A 66 15.52 5.59 -6.99
CA GLY A 66 15.19 6.69 -6.09
C GLY A 66 13.72 6.79 -5.65
N ARG A 67 12.89 5.76 -5.92
CA ARG A 67 11.48 5.73 -5.48
C ARG A 67 11.35 5.69 -3.94
N SER A 68 10.29 6.28 -3.41
CA SER A 68 9.99 6.28 -1.96
C SER A 68 9.76 4.86 -1.42
N ALA A 69 9.92 4.68 -0.11
CA ALA A 69 9.73 3.38 0.53
C ALA A 69 8.26 2.92 0.40
N ALA A 70 7.31 3.85 0.52
CA ALA A 70 5.90 3.59 0.26
C ALA A 70 5.64 3.11 -1.18
N ALA A 71 6.22 3.77 -2.20
CA ALA A 71 6.06 3.38 -3.60
C ALA A 71 6.64 1.97 -3.88
N ALA A 72 7.81 1.66 -3.30
CA ALA A 72 8.43 0.34 -3.41
C ALA A 72 7.61 -0.76 -2.71
N ALA A 73 6.99 -0.47 -1.55
CA ALA A 73 6.11 -1.41 -0.87
C ALA A 73 4.81 -1.68 -1.64
N LEU A 74 4.20 -0.62 -2.21
CA LEU A 74 3.03 -0.75 -3.07
C LEU A 74 3.33 -1.56 -4.35
N ASP A 75 4.50 -1.35 -4.96
CA ASP A 75 4.94 -2.13 -6.12
C ASP A 75 5.11 -3.61 -5.78
N ARG A 76 5.67 -3.96 -4.61
CA ARG A 76 5.75 -5.35 -4.15
C ARG A 76 4.38 -6.00 -4.02
N LEU A 77 3.39 -5.30 -3.45
CA LEU A 77 2.01 -5.80 -3.37
C LEU A 77 1.39 -6.04 -4.75
N PHE A 78 1.59 -5.10 -5.67
CA PHE A 78 1.10 -5.24 -7.04
C PHE A 78 1.75 -6.42 -7.76
N GLN A 79 3.08 -6.54 -7.66
CA GLN A 79 3.86 -7.62 -8.25
C GLN A 79 3.43 -8.98 -7.72
N ALA A 80 3.21 -9.12 -6.41
CA ALA A 80 2.73 -10.36 -5.81
C ALA A 80 1.37 -10.77 -6.39
N ARG A 81 0.44 -9.82 -6.55
CA ARG A 81 -0.88 -10.05 -7.14
C ARG A 81 -0.79 -10.50 -8.60
N VAL A 82 -0.06 -9.75 -9.45
CA VAL A 82 0.00 -10.06 -10.89
C VAL A 82 0.81 -11.32 -11.20
N ARG A 83 1.72 -11.71 -10.32
CA ARG A 83 2.50 -12.96 -10.43
C ARG A 83 1.80 -14.16 -9.77
N GLY A 84 0.61 -14.00 -9.18
CA GLY A 84 -0.11 -15.07 -8.48
C GLY A 84 0.58 -15.57 -7.21
N GLN A 85 1.41 -14.74 -6.57
CA GLN A 85 2.12 -15.07 -5.32
C GLN A 85 1.27 -14.83 -4.07
N CYS A 86 0.11 -14.19 -4.23
CA CYS A 86 -0.90 -14.03 -3.20
C CYS A 86 -2.30 -14.21 -3.81
N GLY A 87 -3.32 -14.29 -2.96
CA GLY A 87 -4.72 -14.23 -3.41
C GLY A 87 -5.05 -12.90 -4.11
N TRP A 88 -6.23 -12.85 -4.75
CA TRP A 88 -6.74 -11.60 -5.31
C TRP A 88 -7.20 -10.66 -4.20
N PHE A 89 -6.81 -9.39 -4.28
CA PHE A 89 -7.32 -8.32 -3.43
C PHE A 89 -7.85 -7.15 -4.27
N GLU A 90 -8.90 -6.51 -3.78
CA GLU A 90 -9.59 -5.44 -4.50
C GLU A 90 -9.13 -4.05 -4.04
N ARG A 91 -8.45 -3.97 -2.90
CA ARG A 91 -8.03 -2.72 -2.26
C ARG A 91 -6.78 -2.93 -1.40
N VAL A 92 -6.12 -1.82 -1.09
CA VAL A 92 -5.05 -1.78 -0.09
C VAL A 92 -5.55 -1.00 1.13
N LEU A 93 -5.41 -1.58 2.31
CA LEU A 93 -5.62 -0.88 3.58
C LEU A 93 -4.27 -0.35 4.06
N ALA A 94 -4.13 0.97 4.15
CA ALA A 94 -2.90 1.63 4.55
C ALA A 94 -2.97 2.03 6.02
N LEU A 95 -2.29 1.28 6.90
CA LEU A 95 -2.08 1.63 8.29
C LEU A 95 -0.92 2.63 8.40
N ALA A 96 -1.28 3.90 8.33
CA ALA A 96 -0.34 5.02 8.36
C ALA A 96 -0.58 5.85 9.63
N GLY A 97 -0.10 5.35 10.77
CA GLY A 97 -0.34 5.93 12.10
C GLY A 97 0.30 7.31 12.31
N THR A 98 1.34 7.65 11.53
CA THR A 98 2.05 8.93 11.63
C THR A 98 1.73 9.85 10.45
N ASP A 99 1.86 11.16 10.65
CA ASP A 99 1.74 12.14 9.55
C ASP A 99 2.79 11.93 8.48
N ALA A 100 4.01 11.52 8.85
CA ALA A 100 5.07 11.18 7.90
C ALA A 100 4.68 10.01 7.00
N ALA A 101 4.12 8.92 7.58
CA ALA A 101 3.65 7.79 6.80
C ALA A 101 2.52 8.17 5.84
N ARG A 102 1.56 8.99 6.30
CA ARG A 102 0.46 9.50 5.47
C ARG A 102 0.98 10.37 4.33
N ALA A 103 1.91 11.28 4.64
CA ALA A 103 2.52 12.17 3.67
C ALA A 103 3.30 11.40 2.60
N GLU A 104 4.05 10.36 2.97
CA GLU A 104 4.84 9.56 2.03
C GLU A 104 3.95 8.74 1.08
N ILE A 105 2.84 8.16 1.59
CA ILE A 105 1.85 7.48 0.74
C ILE A 105 1.19 8.48 -0.22
N ALA A 106 0.82 9.66 0.28
CA ALA A 106 0.22 10.70 -0.54
C ALA A 106 1.20 11.23 -1.61
N ALA A 107 2.49 11.38 -1.28
CA ALA A 107 3.55 11.73 -2.22
C ALA A 107 3.73 10.63 -3.27
N ALA A 108 3.78 9.35 -2.87
CA ALA A 108 3.86 8.24 -3.82
C ALA A 108 2.69 8.24 -4.82
N LEU A 109 1.46 8.54 -4.37
CA LEU A 109 0.30 8.61 -5.27
C LEU A 109 0.31 9.80 -6.23
N ARG A 110 0.98 10.91 -5.86
CA ARG A 110 1.06 12.13 -6.69
C ARG A 110 2.26 12.17 -7.61
N GLU A 111 3.41 11.68 -7.14
CA GLU A 111 4.73 11.96 -7.72
C GLU A 111 5.34 10.71 -8.39
N ASP A 112 4.95 9.49 -7.98
CA ASP A 112 5.45 8.25 -8.59
C ASP A 112 4.48 7.76 -9.68
N ALA A 113 4.86 7.94 -10.95
CA ALA A 113 4.02 7.61 -12.11
C ALA A 113 3.56 6.14 -12.14
N VAL A 114 4.42 5.21 -11.70
CA VAL A 114 4.10 3.78 -11.63
C VAL A 114 3.03 3.51 -10.56
N THR A 115 3.15 4.15 -9.39
CA THR A 115 2.17 4.07 -8.32
C THR A 115 0.84 4.68 -8.76
N ALA A 116 0.86 5.88 -9.34
CA ALA A 116 -0.33 6.58 -9.81
C ALA A 116 -1.09 5.83 -10.93
N ALA A 117 -0.39 5.02 -11.72
CA ALA A 117 -0.97 4.17 -12.76
C ALA A 117 -1.65 2.90 -12.21
N ARG A 118 -1.29 2.45 -11.00
CA ARG A 118 -1.76 1.18 -10.41
C ARG A 118 -2.67 1.37 -9.22
N PHE A 119 -2.53 2.49 -8.53
CA PHE A 119 -3.20 2.80 -7.27
C PHE A 119 -3.86 4.18 -7.32
N ARG A 120 -4.86 4.36 -6.49
CA ARG A 120 -5.56 5.63 -6.28
C ARG A 120 -5.96 5.78 -4.82
N ALA A 121 -6.13 7.01 -4.35
CA ALA A 121 -6.83 7.20 -3.08
C ALA A 121 -8.28 6.69 -3.19
N ALA A 122 -8.78 6.07 -2.13
CA ALA A 122 -10.22 5.88 -1.98
C ALA A 122 -10.84 7.24 -1.62
N ASN A 123 -11.79 7.68 -2.44
CA ASN A 123 -12.65 8.83 -2.12
C ASN A 123 -13.61 8.46 -0.99
#